data_AF-A0A7S2HAR6-F1
#
_entry.id   AF-A0A7S2HAR6-F1
#
_cell.length_a   1.000
_cell.length_b   1.000
_cell.length_c   1.000
_cell.angle_alpha   90.00
_cell.angle_beta   90.00
_cell.angle_gamma   90.00
#
_symmetry.space_group_name_H-M   'P 1'
#
loop_
_entity.id
_entity.type
_entity.pdbx_description
1 polymer ?
#
loop_
_entity_poly.entity_id
_entity_poly.type
_entity_poly.pdbx_seq_one_letter_code
_entity_poly.pdbx_strand_id
1 'polypeptide(L)'
;CLAIPLLSILICSAHLAGTNKYNTPEQTFDDLRINQLQAINTKCVSKLGLDLVQRLCPIVVGDLNFRCEIFADENDKSKGGRDFCAVQEIVTSGNEEKIRKLFLENDRLCLHLGHTHQEKGVDIGDGNV
;
A
#
# COMPACT_ATOMS: atom_id res chain seq x y z
N CYS A 1 7.85 3.49 -15.80
CA CYS A 1 6.67 4.39 -15.83
C CYS A 1 6.27 4.58 -17.29
N LEU A 2 5.01 4.34 -17.62
CA LEU A 2 4.45 4.57 -18.94
C LEU A 2 3.28 5.56 -18.78
N ALA A 3 3.37 6.71 -19.44
CA ALA A 3 2.25 7.65 -19.59
C ALA A 3 1.62 7.42 -20.96
N ILE A 4 0.32 7.15 -21.02
CA ILE A 4 -0.41 6.94 -22.27
C ILE A 4 -1.32 8.16 -22.45
N PRO A 5 -0.97 9.19 -23.23
CA PRO A 5 -1.65 10.49 -23.20
C PRO A 5 -3.15 10.48 -23.55
N LEU A 6 -3.62 9.46 -24.26
CA LEU A 6 -5.04 9.24 -24.56
C LEU A 6 -5.85 8.76 -23.34
N LEU A 7 -5.16 8.25 -22.33
CA LEU A 7 -5.68 7.87 -21.04
C LEU A 7 -5.13 8.88 -20.03
N SER A 8 -5.98 9.50 -19.22
CA SER A 8 -5.52 10.39 -18.14
C SER A 8 -4.91 9.58 -16.98
N ILE A 9 -3.96 8.68 -17.28
CA ILE A 9 -3.42 7.66 -16.38
C ILE A 9 -1.89 7.64 -16.48
N LEU A 10 -1.25 7.59 -15.32
CA LEU A 10 0.19 7.37 -15.15
C LEU A 10 0.42 6.01 -14.50
N ILE A 11 0.97 5.04 -15.23
CA ILE A 11 1.25 3.71 -14.66
C ILE A 11 2.72 3.61 -14.23
N CYS A 12 2.91 3.41 -12.93
CA CYS A 12 4.21 3.24 -12.30
C CYS A 12 4.35 1.80 -11.78
N SER A 13 5.08 0.97 -12.51
CA SER A 13 5.56 -0.29 -11.95
C SER A 13 6.79 -0.04 -11.07
N ALA A 14 6.75 -0.49 -9.82
CA ALA A 14 7.82 -0.34 -8.84
C ALA A 14 8.12 -1.67 -8.15
N HIS A 15 9.40 -1.89 -7.83
CA HIS A 15 9.87 -2.93 -6.92
C HIS A 15 10.67 -2.21 -5.83
N LEU A 16 10.08 -2.10 -4.64
CA LEU A 16 10.67 -1.36 -3.52
C LEU A 16 11.55 -2.27 -2.67
N ALA A 17 12.32 -1.68 -1.76
CA ALA A 17 13.25 -2.40 -0.90
C ALA A 17 12.54 -3.54 -0.14
N GLY A 18 12.96 -4.77 -0.45
CA GLY A 18 12.52 -5.98 0.23
C GLY A 18 13.17 -6.13 1.60
N THR A 19 12.48 -6.81 2.50
CA THR A 19 13.00 -7.14 3.83
C THR A 19 14.16 -8.11 3.71
N ASN A 20 15.13 -8.03 4.62
CA ASN A 20 16.22 -8.98 4.59
C ASN A 20 16.75 -9.32 6.00
N LYS A 21 17.13 -10.60 6.12
CA LYS A 21 18.32 -11.23 6.70
C LYS A 21 18.99 -10.69 7.98
N TYR A 22 18.95 -9.39 8.27
CA TYR A 22 19.71 -8.74 9.35
C TYR A 22 18.86 -8.33 10.57
N ASN A 23 17.61 -8.79 10.66
CA ASN A 23 16.72 -8.53 11.81
C ASN A 23 16.53 -7.01 12.09
N THR A 24 16.50 -6.21 11.02
CA THR A 24 16.21 -4.76 11.10
C THR A 24 14.71 -4.54 11.33
N PRO A 25 14.30 -3.56 12.16
CA PRO A 25 12.89 -3.23 12.36
C PRO A 25 12.18 -2.89 11.05
N GLU A 26 10.93 -3.35 10.90
CA GLU A 26 10.15 -3.13 9.67
C GLU A 26 9.91 -1.64 9.39
N GLN A 27 9.78 -0.82 10.44
CA GLN A 27 9.67 0.65 10.32
C GLN A 27 10.82 1.27 9.53
N THR A 28 12.05 0.78 9.71
CA THR A 28 13.20 1.29 8.93
C THR A 28 13.07 0.98 7.45
N PHE A 29 12.50 -0.18 7.10
CA PHE A 29 12.23 -0.52 5.69
C PHE A 29 11.09 0.33 5.12
N ASP A 30 10.07 0.63 5.89
CA ASP A 30 9.00 1.54 5.46
C ASP A 30 9.54 2.91 5.09
N ASP A 31 10.38 3.50 5.94
CA ASP A 31 10.99 4.80 5.66
C ASP A 31 11.80 4.75 4.35
N LEU A 32 12.53 3.66 4.10
CA LEU A 32 13.24 3.44 2.83
C LEU A 32 12.28 3.35 1.63
N ARG A 33 11.19 2.60 1.75
CA ARG A 33 10.19 2.42 0.68
C ARG A 33 9.48 3.73 0.36
N ILE A 34 9.11 4.51 1.37
CA ILE A 34 8.52 5.84 1.21
C ILE A 34 9.49 6.79 0.49
N ASN A 35 10.77 6.79 0.89
CA ASN A 35 11.80 7.58 0.21
C ASN A 35 11.97 7.14 -1.27
N GLN A 36 11.90 5.85 -1.57
CA GLN A 36 11.93 5.36 -2.96
C GLN A 36 10.72 5.84 -3.76
N LEU A 37 9.51 5.79 -3.19
CA LEU A 37 8.29 6.30 -3.82
C LEU A 37 8.39 7.80 -4.11
N GLN A 38 8.90 8.59 -3.16
CA GLN A 38 9.15 10.01 -3.35
C GLN A 38 10.16 10.27 -4.48
N ALA A 39 11.26 9.53 -4.53
CA ALA A 39 12.26 9.65 -5.60
C ALA A 39 11.67 9.30 -6.98
N ILE A 40 10.81 8.28 -7.06
CA ILE A 40 10.08 7.92 -8.28
C ILE A 40 9.17 9.08 -8.70
N ASN A 41 8.41 9.68 -7.77
CA ASN A 41 7.55 10.82 -8.05
C ASN A 41 8.35 12.02 -8.58
N THR A 42 9.45 12.39 -7.91
CA THR A 42 10.35 13.47 -8.37
C THR A 42 10.86 13.20 -9.79
N LYS A 43 11.22 11.95 -10.09
CA LYS A 43 11.67 11.57 -11.43
C LYS A 43 10.56 11.70 -12.48
N CYS A 44 9.32 11.33 -12.12
CA CYS A 44 8.16 11.48 -13.01
C CYS A 44 7.90 12.96 -13.30
N VAL A 45 7.85 13.82 -12.28
CA VAL A 45 7.68 15.27 -12.43
C VAL A 45 8.79 15.87 -13.29
N SER A 46 10.05 15.48 -13.08
CA SER A 46 11.17 15.95 -13.89
C SER A 46 11.07 15.54 -15.37
N LYS A 47 10.46 14.40 -15.69
CA LYS A 47 10.37 13.88 -17.06
C LYS A 47 9.13 14.32 -17.81
N LEU A 48 8.00 14.47 -17.11
CA LEU A 48 6.69 14.74 -17.71
C LEU A 48 6.23 16.19 -17.50
N GLY A 49 6.85 16.91 -16.55
CA GLY A 49 6.40 18.21 -16.09
C GLY A 49 5.33 18.08 -15.00
N LEU A 50 5.35 19.02 -14.05
CA LEU A 50 4.43 19.02 -12.90
C LEU A 50 2.96 19.09 -13.34
N ASP A 51 2.65 19.98 -14.27
CA ASP A 51 1.28 20.21 -14.75
C ASP A 51 0.66 18.97 -15.40
N LEU A 52 1.47 18.14 -16.08
CA LEU A 52 0.98 16.90 -16.66
C LEU A 52 0.76 15.86 -15.57
N VAL A 53 1.73 15.67 -14.67
CA VAL A 53 1.61 14.68 -13.58
C VAL A 53 0.39 14.96 -12.69
N GLN A 54 0.09 16.22 -12.38
CA GLN A 54 -1.08 16.59 -11.57
C GLN A 54 -2.43 16.31 -12.26
N ARG A 55 -2.45 16.20 -13.59
CA ARG A 55 -3.67 15.90 -14.36
C ARG A 55 -3.87 14.39 -14.61
N LEU A 56 -2.83 13.59 -14.42
CA LEU A 56 -2.89 12.15 -14.59
C LEU A 56 -3.34 11.47 -13.29
N CYS A 57 -4.17 10.45 -13.41
CA CYS A 57 -4.49 9.54 -12.32
C CYS A 57 -3.32 8.55 -12.14
N PRO A 58 -2.59 8.57 -11.02
CA PRO A 58 -1.48 7.66 -10.80
C PRO A 58 -1.99 6.27 -10.40
N ILE A 59 -1.50 5.25 -11.09
CA ILE A 59 -1.66 3.84 -10.70
C ILE A 59 -0.26 3.28 -10.43
N VAL A 60 0.02 2.95 -9.17
CA VAL A 60 1.26 2.29 -8.76
C VAL A 60 1.01 0.79 -8.63
N VAL A 61 1.83 -0.01 -9.28
CA VAL A 61 1.73 -1.48 -9.28
C VAL A 61 3.09 -2.13 -9.06
N GLY A 62 3.10 -3.39 -8.62
CA GLY A 62 4.31 -4.19 -8.48
C GLY A 62 4.56 -4.64 -7.05
N ASP A 63 5.80 -5.04 -6.77
CA ASP A 63 6.21 -5.50 -5.44
C ASP A 63 6.61 -4.31 -4.57
N LEU A 64 5.63 -3.74 -3.86
CA LEU A 64 5.85 -2.61 -2.98
C LEU A 64 6.48 -3.01 -1.65
N ASN A 65 6.57 -4.31 -1.36
CA ASN A 65 7.20 -4.88 -0.17
C ASN A 65 6.70 -4.40 1.20
N PHE A 66 5.65 -3.57 1.29
CA PHE A 66 4.99 -3.29 2.57
C PHE A 66 4.35 -4.56 3.12
N ARG A 67 4.45 -4.72 4.45
CA ARG A 67 3.95 -5.90 5.15
C ARG A 67 2.59 -5.61 5.78
N CYS A 68 1.81 -6.67 5.95
CA CYS A 68 0.70 -6.67 6.90
C CYS A 68 1.25 -7.12 8.26
N GLU A 69 1.09 -6.30 9.30
CA GLU A 69 1.46 -6.66 10.67
C GLU A 69 0.19 -6.84 11.51
N ILE A 70 -0.16 -8.09 11.80
CA ILE A 70 -1.37 -8.43 12.56
C ILE A 70 -1.04 -8.45 14.06
N PHE A 71 0.16 -8.90 14.42
CA PHE A 71 0.56 -9.02 15.82
C PHE A 71 1.38 -7.79 16.26
N ALA A 72 1.05 -7.21 17.41
CA ALA A 72 1.68 -5.99 17.93
C ALA A 72 2.97 -6.22 18.73
N ASP A 73 3.41 -7.46 18.95
CA ASP A 73 4.55 -7.73 19.83
C ASP A 73 5.90 -7.48 19.13
N GLU A 74 6.55 -6.38 19.50
CA GLU A 74 7.84 -5.94 18.95
C GLU A 74 9.02 -6.85 19.35
N ASN A 75 8.85 -7.71 20.35
CA ASN A 75 9.93 -8.56 20.87
C ASN A 75 9.97 -9.97 20.26
N ASP A 76 9.01 -10.32 19.39
CA ASP A 76 8.92 -11.67 18.87
C ASP A 76 9.73 -11.87 17.59
N LYS A 77 10.85 -12.62 17.68
CA LYS A 77 11.68 -12.99 16.53
C LYS A 77 10.94 -13.85 15.49
N SER A 78 9.81 -14.45 15.84
CA SER A 78 8.94 -15.21 14.95
C SER A 78 7.78 -14.39 14.36
N LYS A 79 7.69 -13.08 14.69
CA LYS A 79 6.62 -12.17 14.27
C LYS A 79 6.29 -12.27 12.78
N GLY A 80 7.29 -12.07 11.91
CA GLY A 80 7.07 -12.11 10.47
C GLY A 80 6.58 -13.47 9.94
N GLY A 81 6.96 -14.58 10.58
CA GLY A 81 6.47 -15.91 10.24
C GLY A 81 5.02 -16.12 10.66
N ARG A 82 4.64 -15.64 11.84
CA ARG A 82 3.25 -15.70 12.33
C ARG A 82 2.32 -14.78 11.55
N ASP A 83 2.75 -13.57 11.26
CA ASP A 83 2.02 -12.63 10.39
C ASP A 83 1.76 -13.29 9.03
N PHE A 84 2.79 -13.91 8.43
CA PHE A 84 2.61 -14.64 7.18
C PHE A 84 1.59 -15.78 7.29
N CYS A 85 1.67 -16.63 8.31
CA CYS A 85 0.71 -17.72 8.50
C CYS A 85 -0.72 -17.20 8.68
N ALA A 86 -0.92 -16.14 9.46
CA ALA A 86 -2.23 -15.55 9.68
C ALA A 86 -2.81 -14.90 8.42
N VAL A 87 -1.98 -14.16 7.66
CA VAL A 87 -2.34 -13.64 6.33
C VAL A 87 -2.73 -14.79 5.41
N GLN A 88 -1.92 -15.85 5.36
CA GLN A 88 -2.17 -17.02 4.52
C GLN A 88 -3.49 -17.70 4.88
N GLU A 89 -3.79 -17.89 6.16
CA GLU A 89 -5.05 -18.48 6.63
C GLU A 89 -6.26 -17.63 6.20
N ILE A 90 -6.18 -16.31 6.43
CA ILE A 90 -7.26 -15.37 6.05
C ILE A 90 -7.50 -15.40 4.54
N VAL A 91 -6.44 -15.27 3.74
CA VAL A 91 -6.53 -15.25 2.28
C VAL A 91 -7.02 -16.59 1.74
N THR A 92 -6.52 -17.71 2.27
CA THR A 92 -6.92 -19.06 1.83
C THR A 92 -8.38 -19.36 2.18
N SER A 93 -8.91 -18.79 3.26
CA SER A 93 -10.33 -18.92 3.61
C SER A 93 -11.28 -18.29 2.58
N GLY A 94 -10.79 -17.39 1.72
CA GLY A 94 -11.57 -16.72 0.67
C GLY A 94 -12.64 -15.76 1.20
N ASN A 95 -12.65 -15.47 2.50
CA ASN A 95 -13.61 -14.56 3.10
C ASN A 95 -13.25 -13.10 2.76
N GLU A 96 -13.98 -12.50 1.81
CA GLU A 96 -13.71 -11.15 1.31
C GLU A 96 -13.68 -10.09 2.42
N GLU A 97 -14.60 -10.18 3.38
CA GLU A 97 -14.67 -9.21 4.49
C GLU A 97 -13.42 -9.27 5.36
N LYS A 98 -12.95 -10.48 5.70
CA LYS A 98 -11.72 -10.67 6.47
C LYS A 98 -10.49 -10.21 5.70
N ILE A 99 -10.41 -10.49 4.41
CA ILE A 99 -9.31 -10.04 3.55
C ILE A 99 -9.30 -8.51 3.48
N ARG A 100 -10.47 -7.89 3.32
CA ARG A 100 -10.60 -6.43 3.30
C ARG A 100 -10.15 -5.81 4.62
N LYS A 101 -10.63 -6.33 5.76
CA LYS A 101 -10.21 -5.87 7.10
C LYS A 101 -8.71 -6.02 7.30
N LEU A 102 -8.13 -7.15 6.89
CA LEU A 102 -6.69 -7.38 6.96
C LEU A 102 -5.91 -6.25 6.27
N PHE A 103 -6.23 -5.91 5.03
CA PHE A 103 -5.53 -4.84 4.31
C PHE A 103 -5.82 -3.45 4.90
N LEU A 104 -7.07 -3.12 5.22
CA LEU A 104 -7.39 -1.78 5.70
C LEU A 104 -6.80 -1.46 7.08
N GLU A 105 -6.72 -2.46 7.96
CA GLU A 105 -6.31 -2.25 9.35
C GLU A 105 -4.84 -2.58 9.59
N ASN A 106 -4.24 -3.47 8.81
CA ASN A 106 -2.91 -4.03 9.11
C ASN A 106 -1.89 -3.81 7.99
N ASP A 107 -2.31 -3.43 6.77
CA ASP A 107 -1.37 -3.11 5.71
C ASP A 107 -0.63 -1.79 6.00
N ARG A 108 0.69 -1.88 6.13
CA ARG A 108 1.50 -0.72 6.52
C ARG A 108 1.46 0.39 5.48
N LEU A 109 1.29 0.11 4.18
CA LEU A 109 1.14 1.16 3.17
C LEU A 109 -0.17 1.93 3.37
N CYS A 110 -1.29 1.22 3.57
CA CYS A 110 -2.58 1.85 3.88
C CYS A 110 -2.50 2.74 5.13
N LEU A 111 -1.83 2.27 6.18
CA LEU A 111 -1.62 3.03 7.41
C LEU A 111 -0.80 4.31 7.16
N HIS A 112 0.29 4.24 6.38
CA HIS A 112 1.10 5.41 6.01
C HIS A 112 0.32 6.44 5.17
N LEU A 113 -0.62 5.98 4.35
CA LEU A 113 -1.47 6.85 3.53
C LEU A 113 -2.63 7.47 4.32
N GLY A 114 -2.77 7.15 5.62
CA GLY A 114 -3.85 7.68 6.45
C GLY A 114 -5.22 7.08 6.10
N HIS A 115 -5.26 5.93 5.43
CA HIS A 115 -6.49 5.17 5.17
C HIS A 115 -6.91 4.34 6.40
N THR A 116 -6.83 4.92 7.61
CA THR A 116 -7.62 4.44 8.74
C THR A 116 -9.04 4.97 8.55
N HIS A 117 -10.03 4.10 8.33
CA HIS A 117 -11.42 4.52 8.18
C HIS A 117 -11.87 5.40 9.35
N GLN A 118 -12.09 6.70 9.08
CA GLN A 118 -13.40 7.25 9.38
C GLN A 118 -14.34 6.64 8.34
N GLU A 119 -15.19 5.71 8.76
CA GLU A 119 -16.42 5.41 8.03
C GLU A 119 -17.22 6.71 7.96
N LYS A 120 -17.04 7.51 6.89
CA LYS A 120 -18.12 8.38 6.46
C LYS A 120 -19.16 7.43 5.89
N GLY A 121 -20.19 7.19 6.69
CA GLY A 121 -21.40 6.51 6.26
C GLY A 121 -21.79 7.04 4.89
N VAL A 122 -21.75 6.14 3.91
CA VAL A 122 -22.49 6.36 2.67
C VAL A 122 -23.94 6.25 3.10
N ASP A 123 -24.55 7.40 3.32
CA ASP A 123 -25.99 7.55 3.42
C ASP A 123 -26.53 7.10 2.05
N ILE A 124 -26.94 5.83 1.98
CA ILE A 124 -27.73 5.34 0.85
C ILE A 124 -29.07 6.02 1.05
N GLY A 125 -29.20 7.23 0.50
CA GLY A 125 -30.43 7.99 0.56
C GLY A 125 -31.57 7.08 0.10
N ASP A 126 -32.52 6.87 1.00
CA ASP A 126 -33.78 6.21 0.70
C ASP A 126 -34.39 6.93 -0.51
N GLY A 127 -34.42 6.21 -1.63
CA GLY A 127 -35.11 6.64 -2.83
C GLY A 127 -36.60 6.70 -2.56
N ASN A 128 -37.12 7.91 -2.36
CA ASN A 128 -38.54 8.21 -2.57
C ASN A 128 -38.66 9.00 -3.88
N VAL A 129 -39.01 8.29 -4.95
CA VAL A 129 -39.80 8.80 -6.08
C VAL A 129 -41.02 7.90 -6.19
#